data_AF-C1BPD1-F1
#
_entry.id   AF-C1BPD1-F1
#
_cell.length_a   1.000
_cell.length_b   1.000
_cell.length_c   1.000
_cell.angle_alpha   90.00
_cell.angle_beta   90.00
_cell.angle_gamma   90.00
#
_symmetry.space_group_name_H-M   'P 1'
#
loop_
_entity.id
_entity.type
_entity.pdbx_description
1 polymer ?
#
loop_
_entity_poly.entity_id
_entity_poly.type
_entity_poly.pdbx_seq_one_letter_code
_entity_poly.pdbx_strand_id
1 'polypeptide(L)'
;MSKRAQPTWSPPSTDGERTSPGLSLYNSLTKRKEVFVPRGSTVTWYNCGPTVYDASHMGHARTYLSFDILRRVMSKYFGYNIFYVMNITDIDDKIIKRSRQNHLFKDYSDNKELKLDQIIQV
;
A
#
# COMPACT_ATOMS: atom_id res chain seq x y z
N MET A 1 4.84 9.72 -28.16
CA MET A 1 5.13 9.02 -26.89
C MET A 1 5.14 7.52 -27.17
N SER A 2 6.27 6.83 -26.98
CA SER A 2 6.32 5.37 -27.10
C SER A 2 5.35 4.74 -26.11
N LYS A 3 4.50 3.79 -26.54
CA LYS A 3 3.65 3.02 -25.64
C LYS A 3 4.58 2.31 -24.66
N ARG A 4 4.50 2.63 -23.36
CA ARG A 4 5.17 1.84 -22.31
C ARG A 4 4.65 0.40 -22.41
N ALA A 5 5.47 -0.49 -22.96
CA ALA A 5 5.23 -1.92 -22.90
C ALA A 5 5.78 -2.44 -21.57
N GLN A 6 5.06 -3.35 -20.92
CA GLN A 6 5.59 -4.01 -19.73
C GLN A 6 6.71 -4.98 -20.12
N PRO A 7 7.74 -5.13 -19.27
CA PRO A 7 8.80 -6.10 -19.53
C PRO A 7 8.25 -7.51 -19.55
N THR A 8 8.87 -8.39 -20.33
CA THR A 8 8.53 -9.81 -20.36
C THR A 8 8.75 -10.42 -18.97
N TRP A 9 7.68 -10.96 -18.39
CA TRP A 9 7.75 -11.65 -17.11
C TRP A 9 8.31 -13.07 -17.30
N SER A 10 9.20 -13.48 -16.42
CA SER A 10 9.68 -14.87 -16.30
C SER A 10 9.55 -15.33 -14.85
N PRO A 11 9.17 -16.59 -14.61
CA PRO A 11 9.09 -17.12 -13.26
C PRO A 11 10.49 -17.19 -12.62
N PRO A 12 10.62 -16.94 -11.31
CA PRO A 12 11.88 -17.15 -10.59
C PRO A 12 12.34 -18.61 -10.69
N SER A 13 13.65 -18.84 -10.81
CA SER A 13 14.22 -20.17 -10.69
C SER A 13 14.02 -20.71 -9.29
N THR A 14 13.56 -21.96 -9.18
CA THR A 14 13.56 -22.67 -7.90
C THR A 14 15.00 -23.03 -7.58
N ASP A 15 15.56 -22.45 -6.51
CA ASP A 15 16.87 -22.84 -5.98
C ASP A 15 16.76 -24.22 -5.29
N GLY A 16 16.44 -25.29 -6.05
CA GLY A 16 16.56 -26.72 -5.73
C GLY A 16 15.92 -27.33 -4.46
N GLU A 17 15.66 -26.55 -3.41
CA GLU A 17 15.52 -27.05 -2.04
C GLU A 17 14.12 -26.85 -1.45
N ARG A 18 13.25 -26.07 -2.09
CA ARG A 18 11.87 -25.88 -1.62
C ARG A 18 10.87 -26.23 -2.70
N THR A 19 10.22 -27.37 -2.52
CA THR A 19 8.93 -27.66 -3.16
C THR A 19 7.95 -26.56 -2.74
N SER A 20 7.45 -25.79 -3.71
CA SER A 20 6.41 -24.79 -3.41
C SER A 20 5.22 -25.53 -2.79
N PRO A 21 4.73 -25.13 -1.61
CA PRO A 21 3.70 -25.84 -0.86
C PRO A 21 2.30 -25.70 -1.50
N GLY A 22 2.21 -25.54 -2.82
CA GLY A 22 0.98 -25.37 -3.58
C GLY A 22 0.39 -23.95 -3.52
N LEU A 23 1.12 -22.97 -2.98
CA LEU A 23 0.65 -21.58 -2.93
C LEU A 23 0.68 -20.96 -4.34
N SER A 24 -0.49 -20.56 -4.84
CA SER A 24 -0.60 -19.76 -6.06
C SER A 24 -1.19 -18.39 -5.74
N LEU A 25 -0.55 -17.34 -6.25
CA LEU A 25 -0.98 -15.95 -6.07
C LEU A 25 -1.42 -15.38 -7.43
N TYR A 26 -2.39 -14.46 -7.40
CA TYR A 26 -2.76 -13.73 -8.60
C TYR A 26 -1.71 -12.63 -8.86
N ASN A 27 -1.03 -12.73 -10.01
CA ASN A 27 -0.04 -11.74 -10.42
C ASN A 27 -0.69 -10.71 -11.35
N SER A 28 -0.80 -9.46 -10.89
CA SER A 28 -1.38 -8.36 -11.67
C SER A 28 -0.59 -8.03 -12.96
N LEU A 29 0.71 -8.33 -13.00
CA LEU A 29 1.58 -8.14 -14.19
C LEU A 29 1.16 -9.07 -15.34
N THR A 30 0.86 -10.32 -15.03
CA THR A 30 0.49 -11.35 -16.03
C THR A 30 -1.01 -11.63 -16.09
N LYS A 31 -1.78 -11.09 -15.14
CA LYS A 31 -3.23 -11.25 -14.97
C LYS A 31 -3.70 -12.70 -14.79
N ARG A 32 -2.82 -13.56 -14.26
CA ARG A 32 -3.08 -14.98 -14.05
C ARG A 32 -2.61 -15.41 -12.66
N LYS A 33 -3.10 -16.57 -12.21
CA LYS A 33 -2.57 -17.23 -11.01
C LYS A 33 -1.25 -17.90 -11.34
N GLU A 34 -0.25 -17.66 -10.50
CA GLU A 34 1.10 -18.17 -10.68
C GLU A 34 1.57 -18.80 -9.38
N VAL A 35 2.37 -19.86 -9.51
CA VAL A 35 2.99 -20.51 -8.36
C VAL A 35 3.92 -19.51 -7.69
N PHE A 36 3.75 -19.34 -6.39
CA PHE A 36 4.63 -18.49 -5.60
C PHE A 36 5.95 -19.23 -5.36
N VAL A 37 7.04 -18.64 -5.82
CA VAL A 37 8.41 -19.14 -5.65
C VAL A 37 9.18 -18.10 -4.84
N PRO A 38 9.53 -18.37 -3.56
CA PRO A 38 10.29 -17.42 -2.75
C PRO A 38 11.72 -17.30 -3.27
N ARG A 39 12.28 -16.10 -3.21
CA ARG A 39 13.71 -15.87 -3.46
C ARG A 39 14.47 -16.07 -2.14
N GLY A 40 15.03 -17.26 -1.94
CA GLY A 40 15.76 -17.63 -0.72
C GLY A 40 14.88 -17.98 0.49
N SER A 41 15.47 -17.88 1.69
CA SER A 41 14.85 -18.37 2.92
C SER A 41 13.74 -17.45 3.47
N THR A 42 13.81 -16.15 3.17
CA THR A 42 12.93 -15.10 3.70
C THR A 42 12.18 -14.39 2.57
N VAL A 43 10.86 -14.33 2.69
CA VAL A 43 9.98 -13.60 1.77
C VAL A 43 10.00 -12.13 2.14
N THR A 44 10.51 -11.29 1.24
CA THR A 44 10.42 -9.83 1.37
C THR A 44 9.11 -9.33 0.78
N TRP A 45 8.35 -8.55 1.54
CA TRP A 45 7.05 -8.04 1.13
C TRP A 45 6.92 -6.55 1.44
N TYR A 46 6.74 -5.75 0.39
CA TYR A 46 6.37 -4.34 0.50
C TYR A 46 4.87 -4.09 0.26
N ASN A 47 4.25 -3.26 1.09
CA ASN A 47 2.90 -2.77 0.90
C ASN A 47 2.86 -1.24 0.97
N CYS A 48 2.12 -0.60 0.07
CA CYS A 48 1.90 0.85 0.13
C CYS A 48 1.06 1.20 1.36
N GLY A 49 1.58 2.04 2.23
CA GLY A 49 0.81 2.59 3.36
C GLY A 49 0.07 3.87 3.02
N PRO A 50 -0.50 4.53 4.03
CA PRO A 50 -1.41 5.66 3.84
C PRO A 50 -0.66 6.97 3.58
N THR A 51 -1.32 7.87 2.86
CA THR A 51 -1.03 9.30 2.91
C THR A 51 -1.80 9.90 4.09
N VAL A 52 -1.10 10.35 5.13
CA VAL A 52 -1.70 10.70 6.43
C VAL A 52 -2.29 12.11 6.50
N TYR A 53 -3.08 12.48 5.49
CA TYR A 53 -3.76 13.78 5.44
C TYR A 53 -5.07 13.80 6.26
N ASP A 54 -5.69 12.65 6.51
CA ASP A 54 -6.97 12.54 7.22
C ASP A 54 -7.07 11.22 8.00
N ALA A 55 -8.13 11.09 8.80
CA ALA A 55 -8.46 9.88 9.52
C ALA A 55 -8.68 8.69 8.56
N SER A 56 -8.30 7.50 9.03
CA SER A 56 -8.47 6.28 8.24
C SER A 56 -9.95 5.91 8.10
N HIS A 57 -10.40 5.66 6.86
CA HIS A 57 -11.74 5.15 6.56
C HIS A 57 -11.74 3.63 6.29
N MET A 58 -12.94 3.05 6.11
CA MET A 58 -13.13 1.60 5.90
C MET A 58 -12.37 1.03 4.70
N GLY A 59 -12.01 1.87 3.71
CA GLY A 59 -11.21 1.46 2.56
C GLY A 59 -9.78 1.08 2.97
N HIS A 60 -9.16 1.86 3.86
CA HIS A 60 -7.87 1.52 4.45
C HIS A 60 -7.97 0.23 5.27
N ALA A 61 -8.99 0.13 6.13
CA ALA A 61 -9.22 -1.05 6.96
C ALA A 61 -9.33 -2.33 6.12
N ARG A 62 -10.14 -2.31 5.05
CA ARG A 62 -10.30 -3.46 4.14
C ARG A 62 -8.97 -3.89 3.55
N THR A 63 -8.17 -2.95 3.05
CA THR A 63 -6.89 -3.24 2.40
C THR A 63 -5.89 -3.83 3.38
N TYR A 64 -5.67 -3.17 4.52
CA TYR A 64 -4.68 -3.62 5.50
C TYR A 64 -5.07 -4.92 6.18
N LEU A 65 -6.36 -5.13 6.46
CA LEU A 65 -6.86 -6.39 6.99
C LEU A 65 -6.66 -7.53 5.99
N SER A 66 -6.96 -7.30 4.71
CA SER A 66 -6.79 -8.32 3.66
C SER A 66 -5.33 -8.76 3.55
N PHE A 67 -4.40 -7.81 3.57
CA PHE A 67 -2.97 -8.11 3.54
C PHE A 67 -2.46 -8.75 4.84
N ASP A 68 -3.00 -8.37 6.00
CA ASP A 68 -2.65 -9.03 7.26
C ASP A 68 -3.12 -10.49 7.29
N ILE A 69 -4.33 -10.78 6.81
CA ILE A 69 -4.85 -12.14 6.69
C ILE A 69 -3.93 -12.96 5.76
N LEU A 70 -3.59 -12.43 4.57
CA LEU A 70 -2.69 -13.12 3.65
C LEU A 70 -1.32 -13.38 4.26
N ARG A 71 -0.74 -12.39 4.94
CA ARG A 71 0.54 -12.52 5.67
C ARG A 71 0.46 -13.60 6.75
N ARG A 72 -0.63 -13.66 7.51
CA ARG A 72 -0.85 -14.71 8.52
C ARG A 72 -0.99 -16.09 7.89
N VAL A 73 -1.73 -16.22 6.80
CA VAL A 73 -1.85 -17.50 6.07
C VAL A 73 -0.48 -17.94 5.54
N MET A 74 0.26 -17.05 4.89
CA MET A 74 1.60 -17.35 4.37
C MET A 74 2.59 -17.74 5.47
N SER A 75 2.58 -17.05 6.62
CA SER A 75 3.51 -17.34 7.71
C SER A 75 3.11 -18.55 8.56
N LYS A 76 1.82 -18.70 8.91
CA LYS A 76 1.34 -19.71 9.85
C LYS A 76 0.94 -21.02 9.19
N TYR A 77 0.31 -20.97 8.02
CA TYR A 77 -0.13 -22.17 7.32
C TYR A 77 0.96 -22.71 6.38
N PHE A 78 1.60 -21.83 5.61
CA PHE A 78 2.65 -22.23 4.66
C PHE A 78 4.08 -22.17 5.24
N GLY A 79 4.26 -21.65 6.46
CA GLY A 79 5.54 -21.66 7.16
C GLY A 79 6.59 -20.69 6.60
N TYR A 80 6.20 -19.69 5.80
CA TYR A 80 7.15 -18.71 5.27
C TYR A 80 7.67 -17.76 6.35
N ASN A 81 8.99 -17.54 6.37
CA ASN A 81 9.57 -16.41 7.08
C ASN A 81 9.32 -15.13 6.27
N ILE A 82 8.60 -14.15 6.82
CA ILE A 82 8.19 -12.95 6.08
C ILE A 82 8.82 -11.71 6.71
N PHE A 83 9.56 -10.96 5.91
CA PHE A 83 9.98 -9.59 6.20
C PHE A 83 9.02 -8.61 5.52
N TYR A 84 8.12 -8.04 6.30
CA TYR A 84 7.04 -7.17 5.82
C TYR A 84 7.34 -5.70 6.13
N VAL A 85 7.25 -4.84 5.11
CA VAL A 85 7.47 -3.40 5.21
C VAL A 85 6.26 -2.65 4.65
N MET A 86 5.81 -1.63 5.37
CA MET A 86 4.82 -0.67 4.92
C MET A 86 5.37 0.74 5.12
N ASN A 87 5.29 1.58 4.09
CA ASN A 87 5.71 2.98 4.20
C ASN A 87 4.61 3.84 4.86
N ILE A 88 4.95 5.07 5.23
CA ILE A 88 3.98 6.13 5.51
C ILE A 88 4.32 7.27 4.56
N THR A 89 3.33 7.80 3.86
CA THR A 89 3.52 8.99 3.02
C THR A 89 3.18 10.21 3.87
N ASP A 90 4.20 10.83 4.44
CA ASP A 90 4.12 12.00 5.33
C ASP A 90 4.31 13.34 4.58
N ILE A 91 4.71 13.30 3.30
CA ILE A 91 4.80 14.45 2.41
C ILE A 91 4.03 14.15 1.11
N ASP A 92 2.96 14.91 0.86
CA ASP A 92 2.11 14.83 -0.33
C ASP A 92 1.31 16.13 -0.48
N ASP A 93 0.91 16.49 -1.71
CA ASP A 93 0.10 17.68 -1.98
C ASP A 93 -1.20 17.70 -1.17
N LYS A 94 -1.80 16.53 -0.91
CA LYS A 94 -3.01 16.42 -0.09
C LYS A 94 -2.78 16.83 1.36
N ILE A 95 -1.60 16.51 1.92
CA ILE A 95 -1.23 16.89 3.28
C ILE A 95 -1.05 18.40 3.37
N ILE A 96 -0.34 18.99 2.41
CA ILE A 96 -0.10 20.44 2.34
C ILE A 96 -1.44 21.19 2.26
N LYS A 97 -2.32 20.77 1.34
CA LYS A 97 -3.64 21.38 1.16
C LYS A 97 -4.51 21.28 2.42
N ARG A 98 -4.58 20.10 3.03
CA ARG A 98 -5.38 19.85 4.25
C ARG A 98 -4.86 20.63 5.45
N SER A 99 -3.53 20.73 5.62
CA SER A 99 -2.90 21.53 6.67
C SER A 99 -3.29 23.01 6.55
N ARG A 100 -3.25 23.57 5.34
CA ARG A 100 -3.66 24.96 5.09
C ARG A 100 -5.14 25.18 5.39
N GLN A 101 -6.02 24.27 4.93
CA GLN A 101 -7.44 24.35 5.21
C GLN A 101 -7.74 24.33 6.73
N ASN A 102 -7.09 23.44 7.48
CA ASN A 102 -7.28 23.35 8.93
C ASN A 102 -6.80 24.61 9.67
N HIS A 103 -5.68 25.20 9.22
CA HIS A 103 -5.19 26.47 9.77
C HIS A 103 -6.18 27.61 9.55
N LEU A 104 -6.64 27.81 8.31
CA LEU A 104 -7.60 28.87 7.98
C LEU A 104 -8.95 28.68 8.70
N PHE A 105 -9.40 27.43 8.84
CA PHE A 105 -10.62 27.11 9.58
C PHE A 105 -10.50 27.46 11.07
N LYS A 106 -9.35 27.17 11.68
CA LYS A 106 -9.08 27.53 13.08
C LYS A 106 -9.11 29.04 13.27
N ASP A 107 -8.42 29.80 12.42
CA ASP A 107 -8.37 31.26 12.51
C ASP A 107 -9.77 31.89 12.37
N TYR A 108 -10.61 31.33 11.48
CA TYR A 108 -12.00 31.73 11.35
C TYR A 108 -12.83 31.45 12.60
N SER A 109 -12.67 30.25 13.17
CA SER A 109 -13.38 29.85 14.39
C SER A 109 -13.03 30.74 15.58
N ASP A 110 -11.76 31.13 15.69
CA ASP A 110 -11.24 31.89 16.83
C ASP A 110 -11.50 33.41 16.70
N ASN A 111 -11.32 33.99 15.50
CA ASN A 111 -11.31 35.45 15.30
C ASN A 111 -12.46 35.99 14.43
N LYS A 112 -13.24 35.16 13.73
CA LYS A 112 -14.36 35.53 12.82
C LYS A 112 -14.08 36.59 11.72
N GLU A 113 -12.85 37.06 11.58
CA GLU A 113 -12.48 38.09 10.58
C GLU A 113 -12.41 37.53 9.14
N LEU A 114 -12.14 36.24 8.99
CA LEU A 114 -12.04 35.60 7.68
C LEU A 114 -13.43 35.35 7.08
N LYS A 115 -13.57 35.58 5.77
CA LYS A 115 -14.80 35.24 5.06
C LYS A 115 -14.75 33.77 4.62
N LEU A 116 -15.91 33.10 4.66
CA LEU A 116 -16.05 31.66 4.41
C LEU A 116 -15.60 31.25 2.99
N ASP A 117 -15.72 32.15 2.03
CA ASP A 117 -15.26 32.00 0.65
C ASP A 117 -13.73 31.80 0.55
N GLN A 118 -12.94 32.43 1.41
CA GLN A 118 -11.48 32.27 1.45
C GLN A 118 -11.06 30.88 1.97
N ILE A 119 -11.94 30.18 2.70
CA ILE A 119 -11.71 28.84 3.24
C ILE A 119 -12.05 27.77 2.19
N ILE A 120 -13.10 28.00 1.39
CA ILE A 120 -13.64 27.03 0.42
C ILE A 120 -12.82 27.00 -0.88
N GLN A 121 -12.11 28.09 -1.21
CA GLN A 121 -11.33 28.20 -2.46
C GLN A 121 -9.92 27.56 -2.43
N VAL A 122 -9.55 26.83 -1.37
CA VAL A 122 -8.25 26.14 -1.25
C VAL A 122 -8.31 24.71 -1.78
#